data_AF-A0A1F9LGG3-F1
#
_entry.id   AF-A0A1F9LGG3-F1
#
_cell.length_a   1.000
_cell.length_b   1.000
_cell.length_c   1.000
_cell.angle_alpha   90.00
_cell.angle_beta   90.00
_cell.angle_gamma   90.00
#
_symmetry.space_group_name_H-M   'P 1'
#
loop_
_entity.id
_entity.type
_entity.pdbx_description
1 polymer ?
#
loop_
_entity_poly.entity_id
_entity_poly.type
_entity_poly.pdbx_seq_one_letter_code
_entity_poly.pdbx_strand_id
1 'polypeptide(L)'
;MVLYIPGKPGAPFLMTHLPLLLKRFSLFYEQDGSCLEYFLYSKEKKNRISKTLVVSHDLFSGSLYIAKFYPEIFREINCKYLSAACFYLMAHHAVCLFHLADNCCVNLETDLAVFKNFYARLDDFDFKIHYHRPSDRVCLRGHYHEIAFGTDEILRHIPACDGE
;
A
#
# COMPACT_ATOMS: atom_id res chain seq x y z
N MET A 1 2.99 -18.12 -20.96
CA MET A 1 4.46 -18.10 -20.85
C MET A 1 4.85 -16.70 -20.43
N VAL A 2 5.13 -16.48 -19.14
CA VAL A 2 5.50 -15.16 -18.61
C VAL A 2 7.03 -15.09 -18.66
N LEU A 3 7.56 -14.19 -19.50
CA LEU A 3 8.99 -13.98 -19.63
C LEU A 3 9.49 -13.14 -18.44
N TYR A 4 10.40 -13.73 -17.67
CA TYR A 4 11.16 -13.05 -16.62
C TYR A 4 12.14 -12.06 -17.29
N ILE A 5 11.96 -10.77 -17.02
CA ILE A 5 12.92 -9.73 -17.42
C ILE A 5 13.85 -9.48 -16.22
N PRO A 6 15.15 -9.80 -16.30
CA PRO A 6 16.08 -9.59 -15.20
C PRO A 6 16.40 -8.10 -15.06
N GLY A 7 16.13 -7.51 -13.89
CA GLY A 7 16.53 -6.13 -13.58
C GLY A 7 15.61 -5.30 -12.66
N LYS A 8 14.41 -5.77 -12.30
CA LYS A 8 13.52 -5.07 -11.35
C LYS A 8 13.60 -5.70 -9.94
N PRO A 9 14.15 -5.01 -8.92
CA PRO A 9 14.24 -5.51 -7.53
C PRO A 9 12.87 -5.76 -6.86
N GLY A 10 11.78 -5.18 -7.35
CA GLY A 10 10.44 -5.37 -6.77
C GLY A 10 9.82 -6.76 -6.95
N ALA A 11 10.13 -7.47 -8.05
CA ALA A 11 9.51 -8.76 -8.31
C ALA A 11 9.97 -9.88 -7.33
N PRO A 12 11.28 -10.08 -7.04
CA PRO A 12 11.73 -11.09 -6.09
C PRO A 12 11.23 -10.86 -4.65
N PHE A 13 11.21 -9.60 -4.22
CA PHE A 13 10.71 -9.21 -2.89
C PHE A 13 9.23 -9.58 -2.73
N LEU A 14 8.38 -9.16 -3.69
CA LEU A 14 6.95 -9.42 -3.62
C LEU A 14 6.62 -10.90 -3.78
N MET A 15 7.30 -11.62 -4.67
CA MET A 15 7.11 -13.07 -4.83
C MET A 15 7.42 -13.85 -3.54
N THR A 16 8.31 -13.33 -2.70
CA THR A 16 8.65 -13.94 -1.41
C THR A 16 7.66 -13.57 -0.30
N HIS A 17 7.33 -12.28 -0.18
CA HIS A 17 6.61 -11.77 0.99
C HIS A 17 5.10 -11.65 0.82
N LEU A 18 4.61 -11.50 -0.42
CA LEU A 18 3.18 -11.39 -0.68
C LEU A 18 2.42 -12.68 -0.32
N PRO A 19 2.88 -13.90 -0.66
CA PRO A 19 2.21 -15.12 -0.23
C PRO A 19 2.18 -15.26 1.30
N LEU A 20 3.24 -14.83 2.00
CA LEU A 20 3.30 -14.85 3.46
C LEU A 20 2.32 -13.86 4.10
N LEU A 21 2.19 -12.67 3.51
CA LEU A 21 1.19 -11.68 3.91
C LEU A 21 -0.21 -12.27 3.76
N LEU A 22 -0.56 -12.76 2.56
CA LEU A 22 -1.89 -13.27 2.23
C LEU A 22 -2.25 -14.57 2.97
N LYS A 23 -1.26 -15.38 3.36
CA LYS A 23 -1.49 -16.54 4.23
C LYS A 23 -2.00 -16.13 5.62
N ARG A 24 -1.55 -14.97 6.13
CA ARG A 24 -1.79 -14.54 7.51
C ARG A 24 -2.88 -13.50 7.64
N PHE A 25 -3.06 -12.69 6.61
CA PHE A 25 -3.97 -11.56 6.62
C PHE A 25 -4.90 -11.61 5.43
N SER A 26 -6.10 -11.09 5.61
CA SER A 26 -7.00 -10.73 4.51
C SER A 26 -7.03 -9.20 4.42
N LEU A 27 -7.00 -8.68 3.19
CA LEU A 27 -7.11 -7.26 2.92
C LEU A 27 -8.49 -6.99 2.30
N PHE A 28 -9.23 -6.08 2.91
CA PHE A 28 -10.51 -5.60 2.41
C PHE A 28 -10.42 -4.13 2.04
N TYR A 29 -11.31 -3.65 1.20
CA TYR A 29 -11.42 -2.23 0.92
C TYR A 29 -12.86 -1.73 0.80
N GLU A 30 -13.07 -0.47 1.17
CA GLU A 30 -14.23 0.32 0.84
C GLU A 30 -13.81 1.46 -0.07
N GLN A 31 -14.71 1.84 -0.98
CA GLN A 31 -14.48 2.95 -1.91
C GLN A 31 -15.58 3.99 -1.73
N ASP A 32 -15.16 5.23 -1.50
CA ASP A 32 -16.03 6.41 -1.50
C ASP A 32 -15.43 7.45 -2.46
N GLY A 33 -16.07 7.61 -3.63
CA GLY A 33 -15.58 8.47 -4.71
C GLY A 33 -14.15 8.12 -5.15
N SER A 34 -13.24 9.09 -5.00
CA SER A 34 -11.81 8.96 -5.31
C SER A 34 -10.97 8.51 -4.11
N CYS A 35 -11.59 8.01 -3.05
CA CYS A 35 -10.93 7.53 -1.83
C CYS A 35 -11.14 6.03 -1.65
N LEU A 36 -10.09 5.34 -1.20
CA LEU A 36 -10.08 3.94 -0.80
C LEU A 36 -9.64 3.84 0.66
N GLU A 37 -10.47 3.22 1.48
CA GLU A 37 -10.10 2.81 2.82
C GLU A 37 -9.90 1.29 2.83
N TYR A 38 -8.76 0.84 3.33
CA TYR A 38 -8.41 -0.56 3.43
C TYR A 38 -8.46 -1.04 4.88
N PHE A 39 -8.75 -2.32 5.05
CA PHE A 39 -8.81 -2.98 6.34
C PHE A 39 -8.03 -4.30 6.29
N LEU A 40 -7.07 -4.46 7.22
CA LEU A 40 -6.36 -5.71 7.44
C LEU A 40 -7.05 -6.52 8.53
N TYR A 41 -7.37 -7.75 8.20
CA TYR A 41 -7.88 -8.75 9.14
C TYR A 41 -6.82 -9.82 9.40
N SER A 42 -6.51 -10.08 10.67
CA SER A 42 -5.64 -11.18 11.07
C SER A 42 -6.43 -12.48 11.10
N LYS A 43 -6.04 -13.44 10.25
CA LYS A 43 -6.66 -14.78 10.19
C LYS A 43 -6.39 -15.59 11.46
N GLU A 44 -5.23 -15.37 12.07
CA GLU A 44 -4.83 -16.03 13.33
C GLU A 44 -5.65 -15.52 14.51
N LYS A 45 -5.73 -14.19 14.68
CA LYS A 45 -6.42 -13.55 15.81
C LYS A 45 -7.92 -13.38 15.59
N LYS A 46 -8.40 -13.66 14.37
CA LYS A 46 -9.79 -13.51 13.93
C LYS A 46 -10.35 -12.10 14.18
N ASN A 47 -9.53 -11.07 14.01
CA ASN A 47 -9.93 -9.69 14.21
C ASN A 47 -9.28 -8.71 13.22
N ARG A 48 -9.90 -7.54 13.08
CA ARG A 48 -9.31 -6.42 12.35
C ARG A 48 -8.14 -5.85 13.15
N ILE A 49 -6.99 -5.70 12.52
CA ILE A 49 -5.78 -5.19 13.18
C ILE A 49 -5.34 -3.81 12.69
N SER A 50 -5.71 -3.40 11.47
CA SER A 50 -5.39 -2.07 10.96
C SER A 50 -6.22 -1.01 11.67
N LYS A 51 -5.60 0.14 11.96
CA LYS A 51 -6.32 1.32 12.47
C LYS A 51 -6.79 2.24 11.35
N THR A 52 -5.97 2.45 10.32
CA THR A 52 -6.34 3.26 9.15
C THR A 52 -5.35 3.03 8.00
N LEU A 53 -5.88 2.71 6.82
CA LEU A 53 -5.13 2.53 5.58
C LEU A 53 -5.89 3.26 4.48
N VAL A 54 -5.53 4.51 4.20
CA VAL A 54 -6.33 5.39 3.32
C VAL A 54 -5.48 5.88 2.17
N VAL A 55 -6.04 5.72 0.97
CA VAL A 55 -5.44 6.12 -0.30
C VAL A 55 -6.47 6.92 -1.07
N SER A 56 -6.08 8.04 -1.66
CA SER A 56 -6.95 8.85 -2.52
C SER A 56 -6.30 9.14 -3.86
N HIS A 57 -7.12 9.23 -4.90
CA HIS A 57 -6.72 9.70 -6.21
C HIS A 57 -6.93 11.22 -6.30
N ASP A 58 -5.86 11.94 -6.59
CA ASP A 58 -5.92 13.33 -7.01
C ASP A 58 -6.27 13.40 -8.50
N LEU A 59 -7.54 13.67 -8.78
CA LEU A 59 -8.10 13.75 -10.13
C LEU A 59 -7.46 14.84 -11.01
N PHE A 60 -6.88 15.87 -10.41
CA PHE A 60 -6.26 16.98 -11.17
C PHE A 60 -4.85 16.63 -11.62
N SER A 61 -4.06 15.99 -10.75
CA SER A 61 -2.68 15.63 -11.06
C SER A 61 -2.50 14.20 -11.60
N GLY A 62 -3.55 13.38 -11.56
CA GLY A 62 -3.47 11.95 -11.91
C GLY A 62 -2.53 11.19 -10.99
N SER A 63 -2.41 11.63 -9.74
CA SER A 63 -1.48 11.07 -8.75
C SER A 63 -2.19 10.33 -7.64
N LEU A 64 -1.47 9.39 -7.04
CA LEU A 64 -1.90 8.69 -5.85
C LEU A 64 -1.43 9.43 -4.61
N TYR A 65 -2.33 9.63 -3.64
CA TYR A 65 -1.98 10.17 -2.34
C TYR A 65 -2.25 9.14 -1.24
N ILE A 66 -1.20 8.74 -0.51
CA ILE A 66 -1.33 7.86 0.65
C ILE A 66 -1.56 8.72 1.89
N ALA A 67 -2.82 8.86 2.31
CA ALA A 67 -3.18 9.71 3.44
C ALA A 67 -2.77 9.10 4.78
N LYS A 68 -2.96 7.78 4.95
CA LYS A 68 -2.65 7.06 6.18
C LYS A 68 -2.19 5.63 5.85
N PHE A 69 -1.09 5.20 6.48
CA PHE A 69 -0.60 3.83 6.34
C PHE A 69 -0.14 3.27 7.69
N TYR A 70 -1.10 2.80 8.49
CA TYR A 70 -0.86 2.18 9.80
C TYR A 70 -1.39 0.75 9.83
N PRO A 71 -0.69 -0.19 9.17
CA PRO A 71 -1.17 -1.56 9.04
C PRO A 71 -1.10 -2.36 10.36
N GLU A 72 -0.36 -1.86 11.35
CA GLU A 72 -0.14 -2.49 12.68
C GLU A 72 0.45 -3.93 12.61
N ILE A 73 0.88 -4.37 11.43
CA ILE A 73 1.50 -5.69 11.18
C ILE A 73 2.79 -5.88 12.01
N PHE A 74 3.49 -4.80 12.37
CA PHE A 74 4.71 -4.86 13.18
C PHE A 74 4.50 -5.47 14.58
N ARG A 75 3.25 -5.55 15.06
CA ARG A 75 2.90 -6.19 16.33
C ARG A 75 2.86 -7.72 16.27
N GLU A 76 3.00 -8.27 15.07
CA GLU A 76 2.89 -9.71 14.82
C GLU A 76 4.27 -10.38 14.79
N ILE A 77 4.34 -11.66 15.14
CA ILE A 77 5.60 -12.43 15.11
C ILE A 77 6.06 -12.59 13.66
N ASN A 78 7.37 -12.52 13.40
CA ASN A 78 7.96 -12.71 12.06
C ASN A 78 7.32 -11.83 10.97
N CYS A 79 7.04 -10.57 11.32
CA CYS A 79 6.36 -9.60 10.47
C CYS A 79 7.30 -8.72 9.64
N LYS A 80 8.61 -8.93 9.76
CA LYS A 80 9.63 -8.18 9.02
C LYS A 80 9.27 -8.24 7.53
N TYR A 81 9.26 -7.08 6.87
CA TYR A 81 8.91 -6.88 5.46
C TYR A 81 7.41 -6.98 5.10
N LEU A 82 6.53 -7.46 5.97
CA LEU A 82 5.11 -7.59 5.64
C LEU A 82 4.39 -6.24 5.53
N SER A 83 4.81 -5.22 6.30
CA SER A 83 4.30 -3.85 6.10
C SER A 83 4.67 -3.31 4.72
N ALA A 84 5.89 -3.61 4.22
CA ALA A 84 6.27 -3.20 2.88
C ALA A 84 5.45 -3.96 1.83
N ALA A 85 5.35 -5.29 1.92
CA ALA A 85 4.50 -6.07 1.01
C ALA A 85 3.04 -5.58 0.98
N CYS A 86 2.49 -5.22 2.15
CA CYS A 86 1.14 -4.63 2.23
C CYS A 86 1.06 -3.26 1.56
N PHE A 87 2.09 -2.42 1.70
CA PHE A 87 2.14 -1.12 1.01
C PHE A 87 2.12 -1.29 -0.51
N TYR A 88 2.97 -2.16 -1.05
CA TYR A 88 3.00 -2.46 -2.49
C TYR A 88 1.65 -2.99 -3.00
N LEU A 89 1.06 -3.94 -2.27
CA LEU A 89 -0.23 -4.52 -2.62
C LEU A 89 -1.33 -3.45 -2.68
N MET A 90 -1.41 -2.58 -1.67
CA MET A 90 -2.38 -1.48 -1.64
C MET A 90 -2.15 -0.45 -2.75
N ALA A 91 -0.90 -0.04 -2.97
CA ALA A 91 -0.56 0.96 -3.98
C ALA A 91 -0.88 0.44 -5.39
N HIS A 92 -0.48 -0.80 -5.70
CA HIS A 92 -0.80 -1.46 -6.97
C HIS A 92 -2.32 -1.57 -7.18
N HIS A 93 -3.05 -2.04 -6.17
CA HIS A 93 -4.50 -2.13 -6.26
C HIS A 93 -5.17 -0.79 -6.52
N ALA A 94 -4.75 0.26 -5.80
CA ALA A 94 -5.31 1.60 -6.00
C ALA A 94 -5.01 2.16 -7.39
N VAL A 95 -3.79 1.97 -7.90
CA VAL A 95 -3.40 2.36 -9.27
C VAL A 95 -4.28 1.66 -10.30
N CYS A 96 -4.47 0.35 -10.17
CA CYS A 96 -5.30 -0.44 -11.09
C CYS A 96 -6.77 -0.02 -11.02
N LEU A 97 -7.32 0.15 -9.80
CA LEU A 97 -8.73 0.47 -9.58
C LEU A 97 -9.08 1.89 -10.06
N PHE A 98 -8.16 2.85 -9.91
CA PHE A 98 -8.34 4.22 -10.41
C PHE A 98 -7.88 4.42 -11.86
N HIS A 99 -7.40 3.37 -12.53
CA HIS A 99 -6.88 3.42 -13.89
C HIS A 99 -5.76 4.48 -14.08
N LEU A 100 -4.85 4.58 -13.10
CA LEU A 100 -3.70 5.48 -13.21
C LEU A 100 -2.66 4.91 -14.17
N ALA A 101 -1.91 5.81 -14.82
CA ALA A 101 -0.83 5.42 -15.71
C ALA A 101 0.35 4.79 -14.95
N ASP A 102 1.13 3.96 -15.64
CA ASP A 102 2.47 3.61 -15.17
C ASP A 102 3.30 4.89 -14.95
N ASN A 103 4.24 4.85 -14.00
CA ASN A 103 5.03 6.00 -13.57
C ASN A 103 4.22 7.15 -12.92
N CYS A 104 2.95 6.92 -12.52
CA CYS A 104 2.19 7.93 -11.80
C CYS A 104 2.88 8.31 -10.48
N CYS A 105 2.74 9.58 -10.09
CA CYS A 105 3.31 10.06 -8.83
C CYS A 105 2.58 9.42 -7.64
N VAL A 106 3.35 9.02 -6.63
CA VAL A 106 2.83 8.61 -5.32
C VAL A 106 3.31 9.63 -4.30
N ASN A 107 2.38 10.32 -3.68
CA ASN A 107 2.64 11.37 -2.69
C ASN A 107 2.16 10.92 -1.32
N LEU A 108 2.87 11.28 -0.25
CA LEU A 108 2.44 11.03 1.12
C LEU A 108 3.10 11.97 2.12
N GLU A 109 2.51 12.13 3.29
CA GLU A 109 3.10 12.87 4.41
C GLU A 109 3.42 11.92 5.57
N THR A 110 4.63 12.03 6.13
CA THR A 110 5.09 11.15 7.21
C THR A 110 6.12 11.85 8.10
N ASP A 111 6.51 11.22 9.19
CA ASP A 111 7.58 11.72 10.05
C ASP A 111 8.94 11.41 9.42
N LEU A 112 9.91 12.29 9.61
CA LEU A 112 11.25 12.13 9.04
C LEU A 112 11.91 10.81 9.48
N ALA A 113 11.66 10.38 10.72
CA ALA A 113 12.14 9.09 11.22
C ALA A 113 11.49 7.90 10.50
N VAL A 114 10.20 7.96 10.19
CA VAL A 114 9.50 6.91 9.44
C VAL A 114 9.99 6.87 8.01
N PHE A 115 10.21 8.03 7.37
CA PHE A 115 10.83 8.10 6.06
C PHE A 115 12.16 7.35 6.02
N LYS A 116 13.11 7.72 6.90
CA LYS A 116 14.45 7.12 6.95
C LYS A 116 14.43 5.61 7.19
N ASN A 117 13.51 5.12 8.02
CA ASN A 117 13.48 3.72 8.44
C ASN A 117 12.63 2.80 7.55
N PHE A 118 11.66 3.36 6.81
CA PHE A 118 10.70 2.60 6.01
C PHE A 118 10.66 3.06 4.55
N TYR A 119 10.16 4.27 4.27
CA TYR A 119 9.89 4.70 2.89
C TYR A 119 11.15 4.88 2.04
N ALA A 120 12.27 5.32 2.64
CA ALA A 120 13.55 5.46 1.94
C ALA A 120 14.17 4.11 1.51
N ARG A 121 13.61 2.98 1.97
CA ARG A 121 14.03 1.62 1.62
C ARG A 121 13.09 0.94 0.62
N LEU A 122 12.04 1.63 0.17
CA LEU A 122 11.14 1.14 -0.86
C LEU A 122 11.69 1.57 -2.23
N ASP A 123 12.78 0.93 -2.66
CA ASP A 123 13.57 1.36 -3.82
C ASP A 123 12.75 1.45 -5.11
N ASP A 124 11.72 0.62 -5.28
CA ASP A 124 10.88 0.67 -6.49
C ASP A 124 10.01 1.93 -6.58
N PHE A 125 9.79 2.63 -5.47
CA PHE A 125 9.06 3.90 -5.46
C PHE A 125 9.98 5.13 -5.56
N ASP A 126 11.29 4.98 -5.29
CA ASP A 126 12.27 6.07 -5.26
C ASP A 126 11.77 7.32 -4.50
N PHE A 127 11.19 7.12 -3.30
CA PHE A 127 10.63 8.21 -2.51
C PHE A 127 11.69 9.23 -2.13
N LYS A 128 11.45 10.49 -2.50
CA LYS A 128 12.28 11.66 -2.14
C LYS A 128 11.47 12.64 -1.32
N ILE A 129 12.15 13.35 -0.41
CA ILE A 129 11.55 14.47 0.31
C ILE A 129 11.29 15.58 -0.71
N HIS A 130 10.02 15.93 -0.90
CA HIS A 130 9.62 17.03 -1.77
C HIS A 130 9.69 18.36 -1.02
N TYR A 131 9.24 18.39 0.24
CA TYR A 131 9.40 19.53 1.15
C TYR A 131 9.20 19.11 2.61
N HIS A 132 9.74 19.94 3.52
CA HIS A 132 9.58 19.77 4.97
C HIS A 132 8.30 20.45 5.47
N ARG A 133 7.74 19.89 6.54
CA ARG A 133 6.59 20.40 7.30
C ARG A 133 7.01 20.64 8.76
N PRO A 134 6.25 21.46 9.52
CA PRO A 134 6.47 21.60 10.96
C PRO A 134 6.43 20.25 11.70
N SER A 135 7.04 20.21 12.89
CA SER A 135 7.04 19.04 13.79
C SER A 135 7.72 17.79 13.19
N ASP A 136 8.85 17.97 12.52
CA ASP A 136 9.65 16.89 11.90
C ASP A 136 8.90 16.03 10.87
N ARG A 137 7.86 16.59 10.26
CA ARG A 137 7.09 15.94 9.19
C ARG A 137 7.68 16.29 7.83
N VAL A 138 7.53 15.39 6.88
CA VAL A 138 7.99 15.54 5.49
C VAL A 138 6.93 15.07 4.53
N CYS A 139 6.80 15.79 3.41
CA CYS A 139 6.03 15.32 2.27
C CYS A 139 6.96 14.62 1.30
N LEU A 140 6.66 13.38 0.99
CA LEU A 140 7.40 12.56 0.05
C LEU A 140 6.70 12.54 -1.30
N ARG A 141 7.51 12.43 -2.35
CA ARG A 141 7.08 12.10 -3.70
C ARG A 141 7.93 10.95 -4.22
N GLY A 142 7.26 9.94 -4.75
CA GLY A 142 7.86 8.82 -5.45
C GLY A 142 7.08 8.52 -6.73
N HIS A 143 7.46 7.44 -7.40
CA HIS A 143 6.90 7.01 -8.67
C HIS A 143 6.47 5.55 -8.57
N TYR A 144 5.23 5.27 -8.96
CA TYR A 144 4.79 3.88 -9.06
C TYR A 144 5.31 3.28 -10.36
N HIS A 145 5.88 2.09 -10.27
CA HIS A 145 6.24 1.31 -11.45
C HIS A 145 5.41 0.04 -11.48
N GLU A 146 4.83 -0.27 -12.64
CA GLU A 146 4.03 -1.48 -12.79
C GLU A 146 4.86 -2.73 -12.50
N ILE A 147 4.28 -3.61 -11.69
CA ILE A 147 4.82 -4.92 -11.32
C ILE A 147 3.74 -5.95 -11.62
N ALA A 148 4.12 -7.03 -12.29
CA ALA A 148 3.19 -8.09 -12.67
C ALA A 148 2.82 -8.98 -11.46
N PHE A 149 1.81 -8.58 -10.68
CA PHE A 149 1.15 -9.44 -9.70
C PHE A 149 -0.34 -9.12 -9.61
N GLY A 150 -1.18 -10.12 -9.32
CA GLY A 150 -2.63 -9.94 -9.22
C GLY A 150 -3.06 -9.35 -7.86
N THR A 151 -4.19 -8.63 -7.86
CA THR A 151 -4.81 -8.07 -6.64
C THR A 151 -6.17 -8.67 -6.34
N ASP A 152 -6.49 -9.82 -6.95
CA ASP A 152 -7.78 -10.51 -6.82
C ASP A 152 -8.10 -10.93 -5.37
N GLU A 153 -7.05 -11.04 -4.54
CA GLU A 153 -7.14 -11.39 -3.12
C GLU A 153 -7.60 -10.22 -2.22
N ILE A 154 -7.69 -9.01 -2.77
CA ILE A 154 -8.24 -7.85 -2.07
C ILE A 154 -9.74 -7.81 -2.33
N LEU A 155 -10.52 -8.02 -1.28
CA LEU A 155 -11.97 -8.15 -1.40
C LEU A 155 -12.64 -6.81 -1.10
N ARG A 156 -13.59 -6.41 -1.94
CA ARG A 156 -14.46 -5.28 -1.61
C ARG A 156 -15.30 -5.63 -0.39
N HIS A 157 -15.25 -4.80 0.64
CA HIS A 157 -16.17 -4.92 1.77
C HIS A 157 -17.55 -4.51 1.29
N ILE A 158 -18.50 -5.45 1.37
CA ILE A 158 -19.92 -5.18 1.15
C ILE A 158 -20.51 -5.09 2.56
N PRO A 159 -20.86 -3.88 3.05
CA PRO A 159 -21.59 -3.80 4.31
C PRO A 159 -22.84 -4.66 4.16
N ALA A 160 -23.11 -5.50 5.15
CA ALA A 160 -24.38 -6.21 5.20
C ALA A 160 -25.49 -5.16 5.07
N CYS A 161 -26.43 -5.36 4.14
CA CYS A 161 -27.66 -4.58 4.17
C CYS A 161 -28.28 -4.86 5.54
N ASP A 162 -28.18 -3.90 6.46
CA ASP A 162 -28.99 -3.89 7.66
C ASP A 162 -30.43 -3.78 7.16
N GLY A 163 -31.10 -4.92 7.14
CA GLY A 163 -32.53 -5.00 6.88
C GLY A 163 -33.24 -4.31 8.03
N GLU A 164 -33.78 -3.13 7.75
CA GLU A 164 -34.90 -2.56 8.53
C GLU A 164 -36.13 -3.49 8.47
#